data_AF-A0A3T0RPM6-F1
#
_entry.id   AF-A0A3T0RPM6-F1
#
_cell.length_a   1.000
_cell.length_b   1.000
_cell.length_c   1.000
_cell.angle_alpha   90.00
_cell.angle_beta   90.00
_cell.angle_gamma   90.00
#
_symmetry.space_group_name_H-M   'P 1'
#
loop_
_entity.id
_entity.type
_entity.pdbx_description
1 polymer ?
#
loop_
_entity_poly.entity_id
_entity_poly.type
_entity_poly.pdbx_seq_one_letter_code
_entity_poly.pdbx_strand_id
1 'polypeptide(L)'
;MKLFFLICLFVSTAVAAPVTETRVGLFYEIGKKTESQPTTKYLFKQETKVTITDDMNRTSDSTIWDAAGHVLMRETATIDNGVVTSQVMEQLQINEKYVLTVKDDKVLFETFSTKDAKNPKLLDSNSVKLTDNFFTGPGLEIFLKKNLDKLKSQKTVEVDFGIFEFQKSISFDVKQTKKIFKDGPELIPLQMKLSSLLSLFVDPLLFEIDPATAMLVHYRGRTPVRLMKKGKLEPFDGDIYYELKK
;
A
#
# COMPACT_ATOMS: atom_id res chain seq x y z
N MET A 1 24.78 54.45 -30.01
CA MET A 1 23.49 53.92 -29.53
C MET A 1 23.52 52.40 -29.72
N LYS A 2 23.79 51.62 -28.67
CA LYS A 2 23.91 50.15 -28.75
C LYS A 2 22.57 49.52 -28.40
N LEU A 3 21.96 48.82 -29.35
CA LEU A 3 20.70 48.12 -29.23
C LEU A 3 20.98 46.70 -28.70
N PHE A 4 20.59 46.42 -27.46
CA PHE A 4 20.68 45.08 -26.87
C PHE A 4 19.44 44.28 -27.31
N PHE A 5 19.65 43.24 -28.12
CA PHE A 5 18.61 42.27 -28.47
C PHE A 5 18.50 41.24 -27.34
N LEU A 6 17.42 41.31 -26.56
CA LEU A 6 17.08 40.30 -25.56
C LEU A 6 16.34 39.14 -26.25
N ILE A 7 17.02 38.02 -26.46
CA ILE A 7 16.40 36.79 -26.96
C ILE A 7 15.73 36.09 -25.78
N CYS A 8 14.41 36.20 -25.66
CA CYS A 8 13.62 35.36 -24.76
C CYS A 8 13.54 33.94 -25.34
N LEU A 9 14.43 33.04 -24.89
CA LEU A 9 14.25 31.61 -25.09
C LEU A 9 13.04 31.14 -24.28
N PHE A 10 11.92 30.90 -24.97
CA PHE A 10 10.81 30.15 -24.40
C PHE A 10 11.22 28.67 -24.32
N VAL A 11 11.65 28.23 -23.14
CA VAL A 11 11.81 26.81 -22.85
C VAL A 11 10.41 26.27 -22.56
N SER A 12 9.77 25.67 -23.57
CA SER A 12 8.55 24.91 -23.35
C SER A 12 8.90 23.65 -22.56
N THR A 13 8.54 23.59 -21.28
CA THR A 13 8.62 22.35 -20.51
C THR A 13 7.57 21.39 -21.06
N ALA A 14 8.00 20.38 -21.81
CA ALA A 14 7.12 19.29 -22.22
C ALA A 14 6.60 18.59 -20.95
N VAL A 15 5.30 18.67 -20.71
CA VAL A 15 4.65 17.90 -19.65
C VAL A 15 4.64 16.44 -20.12
N ALA A 16 5.34 15.57 -19.40
CA ALA A 16 5.31 14.14 -19.69
C ALA A 16 3.88 13.61 -19.56
N ALA A 17 3.44 12.81 -20.52
CA ALA A 17 2.14 12.15 -20.43
C ALA A 17 2.12 11.19 -19.22
N PRO A 18 0.99 11.05 -18.50
CA PRO A 18 0.88 10.11 -17.40
C PRO A 18 1.21 8.68 -17.85
N VAL A 19 1.98 7.96 -17.03
CA VAL A 19 2.32 6.55 -17.27
C VAL A 19 1.34 5.69 -16.49
N THR A 20 0.83 4.64 -17.12
CA THR A 20 -0.03 3.66 -16.46
C THR A 20 0.69 2.33 -16.34
N GLU A 21 0.76 1.80 -15.13
CA GLU A 21 1.30 0.48 -14.83
C GLU A 21 0.20 -0.40 -14.23
N THR A 22 0.25 -1.71 -14.50
CA THR A 22 -0.63 -2.67 -13.85
C THR A 22 0.22 -3.70 -13.12
N ARG A 23 -0.15 -3.98 -11.88
CA ARG A 23 0.51 -4.95 -11.01
C ARG A 23 -0.44 -6.04 -10.61
N VAL A 24 0.11 -7.23 -10.42
CA VAL A 24 -0.61 -8.39 -9.92
C VAL A 24 0.02 -8.81 -8.60
N GLY A 25 -0.79 -8.94 -7.56
CA GLY A 25 -0.40 -9.52 -6.27
C GLY A 25 -1.05 -10.88 -6.10
N LEU A 26 -0.27 -11.93 -5.83
CA LEU A 26 -0.78 -13.29 -5.57
C LEU A 26 -0.61 -13.64 -4.10
N PHE A 27 -1.71 -14.01 -3.45
CA PHE A 27 -1.79 -14.20 -2.00
C PHE A 27 -1.74 -15.69 -1.68
N TYR A 28 -0.91 -16.07 -0.71
CA TYR A 28 -0.69 -17.43 -0.26
C TYR A 28 -0.74 -17.50 1.26
N GLU A 29 -1.08 -18.67 1.81
CA GLU A 29 -0.78 -18.92 3.22
C GLU A 29 0.75 -18.83 3.44
N ILE A 30 1.14 -18.35 4.62
CA ILE A 30 2.55 -18.16 4.96
C ILE A 30 3.33 -19.47 4.79
N GLY A 31 4.41 -19.40 4.01
CA GLY A 31 5.31 -20.53 3.77
C GLY A 31 4.79 -21.61 2.81
N LYS A 32 3.61 -21.43 2.19
CA LYS A 32 3.06 -22.40 1.21
C LYS A 32 3.52 -22.15 -0.23
N LYS A 33 4.00 -20.95 -0.56
CA LYS A 33 4.70 -20.74 -1.84
C LYS A 33 6.14 -21.21 -1.65
N THR A 34 6.52 -22.27 -2.34
CA THR A 34 7.93 -22.68 -2.47
C THR A 34 8.32 -22.63 -3.93
N GLU A 35 9.57 -22.28 -4.24
CA GLU A 35 10.10 -22.31 -5.61
C GLU A 35 10.00 -23.71 -6.24
N SER A 36 10.02 -24.75 -5.39
CA SER A 36 9.82 -26.14 -5.78
C SER A 36 8.37 -26.53 -6.08
N GLN A 37 7.39 -25.66 -5.78
CA GLN A 37 5.97 -25.90 -6.03
C GLN A 37 5.30 -24.66 -6.66
N PRO A 38 5.68 -24.28 -7.90
CA PRO A 38 5.08 -23.15 -8.61
C PRO A 38 3.58 -23.35 -8.91
N THR A 39 3.06 -24.57 -8.71
CA THR A 39 1.66 -24.93 -8.88
C THR A 39 0.80 -24.71 -7.64
N THR A 40 1.35 -24.21 -6.52
CA THR A 40 0.52 -23.86 -5.36
C THR A 40 -0.52 -22.84 -5.79
N LYS A 41 -1.80 -23.21 -5.68
CA LYS A 41 -2.92 -22.33 -6.03
C LYS A 41 -2.94 -21.16 -5.05
N TYR A 42 -2.86 -19.93 -5.55
CA TYR A 42 -3.06 -18.74 -4.73
C TYR A 42 -4.48 -18.74 -4.13
N LEU A 43 -4.62 -18.14 -2.95
CA LEU A 43 -5.92 -17.96 -2.28
C LEU A 43 -6.68 -16.77 -2.87
N PHE A 44 -5.95 -15.68 -3.11
CA PHE A 44 -6.48 -14.44 -3.64
C PHE A 44 -5.55 -13.88 -4.70
N LYS A 45 -6.14 -13.11 -5.62
CA LYS A 45 -5.44 -12.33 -6.63
C LYS A 45 -5.81 -10.88 -6.46
N GLN A 46 -4.83 -10.00 -6.47
CA GLN A 46 -5.02 -8.56 -6.58
C GLN A 46 -4.54 -8.10 -7.94
N GLU A 47 -5.28 -7.22 -8.60
CA GLU A 47 -4.78 -6.39 -9.70
C GLU A 47 -4.85 -4.94 -9.27
N THR A 48 -3.76 -4.20 -9.47
CA THR A 48 -3.65 -2.79 -9.12
C THR A 48 -3.16 -2.02 -10.33
N LYS A 49 -4.01 -1.14 -10.85
CA LYS A 49 -3.67 -0.17 -11.90
C LYS A 49 -3.21 1.12 -11.23
N VAL A 50 -1.97 1.54 -11.51
CA VAL A 50 -1.39 2.78 -10.99
C VAL A 50 -1.23 3.75 -12.16
N THR A 51 -1.80 4.95 -12.03
CA THR A 51 -1.57 6.05 -12.98
C THR A 51 -0.61 7.04 -12.33
N ILE A 52 0.59 7.14 -12.87
CA ILE A 52 1.70 7.94 -12.36
C ILE A 52 1.72 9.24 -13.16
N THR A 53 1.49 10.38 -12.50
CA THR A 53 1.63 11.70 -13.12
C THR A 53 3.04 12.26 -12.91
N ASP A 54 3.65 11.97 -11.76
CA ASP A 54 5.08 12.14 -11.50
C ASP A 54 5.53 11.20 -10.36
N ASP A 55 6.77 11.37 -9.88
CA ASP A 55 7.36 10.50 -8.85
C ASP A 55 6.55 10.42 -7.54
N MET A 56 5.86 11.51 -7.18
CA MET A 56 5.18 11.71 -5.90
C MET A 56 3.66 11.77 -6.03
N ASN A 57 3.15 11.92 -7.26
CA ASN A 57 1.74 12.05 -7.58
C ASN A 57 1.24 10.86 -8.39
N ARG A 58 0.24 10.16 -7.86
CA ARG A 58 -0.37 9.01 -8.54
C ARG A 58 -1.78 8.72 -8.04
N THR A 59 -2.55 8.03 -8.88
CA THR A 59 -3.78 7.37 -8.48
C THR A 59 -3.62 5.86 -8.58
N SER A 60 -4.31 5.11 -7.73
CA SER A 60 -4.35 3.65 -7.79
C SER A 60 -5.79 3.16 -7.77
N ASP A 61 -6.07 2.14 -8.58
CA ASP A 61 -7.31 1.37 -8.58
C ASP A 61 -6.94 -0.11 -8.40
N SER A 62 -7.37 -0.71 -7.30
CA SER A 62 -7.09 -2.08 -6.92
C SER A 62 -8.39 -2.88 -6.83
N THR A 63 -8.35 -4.11 -7.30
CA THR A 63 -9.42 -5.09 -7.04
C THR A 63 -8.81 -6.40 -6.57
N ILE A 64 -9.43 -7.04 -5.59
CA ILE A 64 -9.02 -8.36 -5.06
C ILE A 64 -10.12 -9.37 -5.31
N TRP A 65 -9.75 -10.52 -5.86
CA TRP A 65 -10.62 -11.67 -6.13
C TRP A 65 -10.21 -12.90 -5.34
N ASP A 66 -11.17 -13.78 -5.07
CA ASP A 66 -10.88 -15.15 -4.64
C ASP A 66 -10.46 -16.05 -5.82
N ALA A 67 -10.04 -17.27 -5.49
CA ALA A 67 -9.65 -18.29 -6.46
C ALA A 67 -10.81 -18.80 -7.36
N ALA A 68 -12.06 -18.41 -7.10
CA ALA A 68 -13.23 -18.70 -7.92
C ALA A 68 -13.64 -17.51 -8.81
N GLY A 69 -12.97 -16.36 -8.68
CA GLY A 69 -13.23 -15.14 -9.46
C GLY A 69 -14.27 -14.19 -8.84
N HIS A 70 -14.71 -14.41 -7.59
CA HIS A 70 -15.57 -13.46 -6.91
C HIS A 70 -14.76 -12.27 -6.43
N VAL A 71 -15.28 -11.06 -6.66
CA VAL A 71 -14.68 -9.82 -6.14
C VAL A 71 -14.90 -9.78 -4.62
N LEU A 72 -13.81 -9.64 -3.88
CA LEU A 72 -13.83 -9.52 -2.42
C LEU A 72 -13.68 -8.08 -1.96
N MET A 73 -12.84 -7.31 -2.65
CA MET A 73 -12.51 -5.95 -2.28
C MET A 73 -12.24 -5.08 -3.51
N ARG A 74 -12.60 -3.80 -3.43
CA ARG A 74 -12.15 -2.76 -4.35
C ARG A 74 -11.52 -1.63 -3.55
N GLU A 75 -10.51 -0.99 -4.11
CA GLU A 75 -9.86 0.14 -3.47
C GLU A 75 -9.45 1.17 -4.53
N THR A 76 -9.69 2.44 -4.23
CA THR A 76 -9.13 3.56 -4.97
C THR A 76 -8.37 4.46 -4.02
N ALA A 77 -7.26 5.03 -4.47
CA ALA A 77 -6.52 6.01 -3.70
C ALA A 77 -5.92 7.09 -4.60
N THR A 78 -5.80 8.29 -4.04
CA THR A 78 -5.10 9.42 -4.62
C THR A 78 -3.95 9.79 -3.70
N ILE A 79 -2.77 9.93 -4.27
CA ILE A 79 -1.57 10.34 -3.58
C ILE A 79 -1.08 11.62 -4.23
N ASP A 80 -0.96 12.66 -3.40
CA ASP A 80 -0.47 13.98 -3.79
C ASP A 80 0.73 14.35 -2.93
N ASN A 81 1.83 14.78 -3.56
CA ASN A 81 3.11 15.09 -2.95
C ASN A 81 3.63 13.99 -2.01
N GLY A 82 3.34 12.73 -2.35
CA GLY A 82 3.70 11.54 -1.59
C GLY A 82 2.89 11.27 -0.33
N VAL A 83 1.77 11.97 -0.15
CA VAL A 83 0.81 11.75 0.93
C VAL A 83 -0.50 11.24 0.34
N VAL A 84 -1.07 10.20 0.95
CA VAL A 84 -2.41 9.71 0.57
C VAL A 84 -3.44 10.77 0.96
N THR A 85 -4.05 11.44 -0.02
CA THR A 85 -5.03 12.51 0.23
C THR A 85 -6.47 12.01 0.26
N SER A 86 -6.75 10.92 -0.45
CA SER A 86 -8.05 10.24 -0.41
C SER A 86 -7.87 8.76 -0.63
N GLN A 87 -8.65 7.94 0.05
CA GLN A 87 -8.73 6.50 -0.20
C GLN A 87 -10.14 6.00 0.08
N VAL A 88 -10.64 5.13 -0.79
CA VAL A 88 -11.93 4.47 -0.63
C VAL A 88 -11.70 2.97 -0.78
N MET A 89 -12.08 2.20 0.23
CA MET A 89 -11.98 0.74 0.24
C MET A 89 -13.37 0.14 0.44
N GLU A 90 -13.88 -0.58 -0.57
CA GLU A 90 -15.11 -1.35 -0.49
C GLU A 90 -14.78 -2.80 -0.12
N GLN A 91 -15.16 -3.22 1.08
CA GLN A 91 -14.96 -4.58 1.57
C GLN A 91 -16.24 -5.40 1.42
N LEU A 92 -16.37 -6.10 0.29
CA LEU A 92 -17.58 -6.83 -0.09
C LEU A 92 -17.80 -8.07 0.77
N GLN A 93 -16.76 -8.62 1.39
CA GLN A 93 -16.88 -9.79 2.27
C GLN A 93 -17.72 -9.52 3.52
N ILE A 94 -17.72 -8.28 4.02
CA ILE A 94 -18.43 -7.90 5.26
C ILE A 94 -19.46 -6.78 5.05
N ASN A 95 -19.65 -6.34 3.80
CA ASN A 95 -20.56 -5.24 3.43
C ASN A 95 -20.22 -3.94 4.19
N GLU A 96 -18.95 -3.56 4.14
CA GLU A 96 -18.45 -2.30 4.67
C GLU A 96 -17.71 -1.51 3.59
N LYS A 97 -17.72 -0.19 3.74
CA LYS A 97 -16.94 0.75 2.94
C LYS A 97 -16.18 1.66 3.88
N TYR A 98 -14.89 1.80 3.67
CA TYR A 98 -14.03 2.70 4.41
C TYR A 98 -13.62 3.86 3.53
N VAL A 99 -13.65 5.06 4.09
CA VAL A 99 -13.25 6.29 3.42
C VAL A 99 -12.21 6.99 4.28
N LEU A 100 -11.11 7.39 3.65
CA LEU A 100 -10.10 8.27 4.22
C LEU A 100 -10.06 9.54 3.38
N THR A 101 -10.10 10.69 4.05
CA THR A 101 -9.86 12.00 3.42
C THR A 101 -8.88 12.80 4.26
N VAL A 102 -7.90 13.43 3.61
CA VAL A 102 -6.99 14.38 4.26
C VAL A 102 -7.48 15.80 4.00
N LYS A 103 -7.73 16.54 5.08
CA LYS A 103 -8.18 17.94 5.03
C LYS A 103 -7.77 18.66 6.30
N ASP A 104 -7.33 19.92 6.18
CA ASP A 104 -7.03 20.80 7.32
C ASP A 104 -6.06 20.14 8.34
N ASP A 105 -4.97 19.55 7.84
CA ASP A 105 -3.96 18.80 8.62
C ASP A 105 -4.50 17.63 9.46
N LYS A 106 -5.64 17.08 9.04
CA LYS A 106 -6.27 15.91 9.65
C LYS A 106 -6.50 14.81 8.65
N VAL A 107 -6.42 13.58 9.12
CA VAL A 107 -6.87 12.39 8.42
C VAL A 107 -8.22 12.01 9.01
N LEU A 108 -9.29 12.15 8.21
CA LEU A 108 -10.64 11.72 8.56
C LEU A 108 -10.86 10.29 8.07
N PHE A 109 -11.24 9.40 8.98
CA PHE A 109 -11.71 8.06 8.68
C PHE A 109 -13.23 7.99 8.84
N GLU A 110 -13.90 7.31 7.91
CA GLU A 110 -15.32 7.02 7.97
C GLU A 110 -15.57 5.57 7.57
N THR A 111 -16.46 4.90 8.29
CA THR A 111 -16.91 3.54 7.98
C THR A 111 -18.38 3.55 7.69
N PHE A 112 -18.79 2.98 6.56
CA PHE A 112 -20.18 2.86 6.13
C PHE A 112 -20.57 1.39 6.01
N SER A 113 -21.80 1.04 6.37
CA SER A 113 -22.39 -0.24 5.99
C SER A 113 -22.92 -0.15 4.56
N THR A 114 -22.63 -1.15 3.75
CA THR A 114 -23.08 -1.27 2.35
C THR A 114 -24.08 -2.41 2.15
N LYS A 115 -24.74 -2.88 3.23
CA LYS A 115 -25.83 -3.87 3.13
C LYS A 115 -26.99 -3.38 2.25
N ASP A 116 -27.27 -2.08 2.27
CA ASP A 116 -28.07 -1.39 1.26
C ASP A 116 -27.13 -0.55 0.38
N ALA A 117 -26.85 -1.05 -0.83
CA ALA A 117 -25.94 -0.37 -1.76
C ALA A 117 -26.47 0.99 -2.24
N LYS A 118 -27.79 1.24 -2.17
CA LYS A 118 -28.38 2.52 -2.58
C LYS A 118 -28.30 3.57 -1.49
N ASN A 119 -28.31 3.15 -0.22
CA ASN A 119 -28.27 4.03 0.93
C ASN A 119 -27.22 3.54 1.95
N PRO A 120 -25.92 3.75 1.68
CA PRO A 120 -24.88 3.42 2.63
C PRO A 120 -25.10 4.17 3.94
N LYS A 121 -25.05 3.46 5.06
CA LYS A 121 -25.25 4.07 6.39
C LYS A 121 -23.89 4.30 7.06
N LEU A 122 -23.60 5.53 7.47
CA LEU A 122 -22.43 5.83 8.30
C LEU A 122 -22.55 5.07 9.64
N LEU A 123 -21.53 4.27 9.95
CA LEU A 123 -21.43 3.48 11.17
C LEU A 123 -20.58 4.20 12.22
N ASP A 124 -19.44 4.74 11.79
CA ASP A 124 -18.47 5.37 12.69
C ASP A 124 -17.60 6.36 11.92
N SER A 125 -17.05 7.35 12.63
CA SER A 125 -16.13 8.33 12.08
C SER A 125 -15.19 8.87 13.15
N ASN A 126 -13.91 8.99 12.79
CA ASN A 126 -12.90 9.55 13.67
C ASN A 126 -11.85 10.32 12.86
N SER A 127 -11.19 11.28 13.49
CA SER A 127 -10.11 12.04 12.89
C SER A 127 -8.84 11.95 13.72
N VAL A 128 -7.70 11.85 13.05
CA VAL A 128 -6.37 11.95 13.67
C VAL A 128 -5.58 13.08 13.03
N LYS A 129 -4.57 13.58 13.74
CA LYS A 129 -3.65 14.58 13.17
C LYS A 129 -2.83 13.94 12.04
N LEU A 130 -2.70 14.63 10.91
CA LEU A 130 -1.78 14.26 9.85
C LEU A 130 -0.34 14.49 10.32
N THR A 131 0.55 13.55 10.01
CA THR A 131 1.98 13.67 10.28
C THR A 131 2.77 13.57 8.97
N ASP A 132 4.00 14.07 8.96
CA ASP A 132 4.85 14.11 7.75
C ASP A 132 5.22 12.73 7.20
N ASN A 133 5.07 11.69 8.02
CA ASN A 133 5.36 10.30 7.67
C ASN A 133 4.10 9.43 7.60
N PHE A 134 2.91 10.04 7.54
CA PHE A 134 1.66 9.29 7.46
C PHE A 134 1.52 8.56 6.11
N PHE A 135 1.16 7.27 6.12
CA PHE A 135 0.69 6.57 4.93
C PHE A 135 -0.33 5.46 5.24
N THR A 136 -1.00 4.98 4.19
CA THR A 136 -1.78 3.74 4.16
C THR A 136 -1.25 2.81 3.08
N GLY A 137 -1.78 1.58 2.96
CA GLY A 137 -1.30 0.56 2.00
C GLY A 137 -0.87 1.11 0.62
N PRO A 138 -1.73 1.86 -0.10
CA PRO A 138 -1.37 2.46 -1.39
C PRO A 138 -0.16 3.41 -1.39
N GLY A 139 0.14 4.07 -0.26
CA GLY A 139 1.27 4.98 -0.11
C GLY A 139 2.60 4.30 0.26
N LEU A 140 2.60 3.00 0.58
CA LEU A 140 3.77 2.28 1.08
C LEU A 140 4.98 2.42 0.15
N GLU A 141 4.83 2.22 -1.15
CA GLU A 141 5.97 2.26 -2.08
C GLU A 141 6.57 3.65 -2.24
N ILE A 142 5.75 4.69 -2.14
CA ILE A 142 6.26 6.06 -2.15
C ILE A 142 7.07 6.33 -0.89
N PHE A 143 6.57 5.88 0.26
CA PHE A 143 7.31 5.97 1.51
C PHE A 143 8.65 5.23 1.42
N LEU A 144 8.67 4.02 0.86
CA LEU A 144 9.89 3.23 0.69
C LEU A 144 10.88 3.91 -0.26
N LYS A 145 10.40 4.43 -1.42
CA LYS A 145 11.22 5.18 -2.37
C LYS A 145 11.83 6.43 -1.73
N LYS A 146 11.04 7.23 -1.00
CA LYS A 146 11.48 8.46 -0.30
C LYS A 146 12.53 8.19 0.76
N ASN A 147 12.50 7.01 1.40
CA ASN A 147 13.38 6.67 2.52
C ASN A 147 14.44 5.61 2.19
N LEU A 148 14.60 5.25 0.92
CA LEU A 148 15.43 4.12 0.50
C LEU A 148 16.87 4.24 0.99
N ASP A 149 17.49 5.41 0.86
CA ASP A 149 18.88 5.62 1.28
C ASP A 149 19.07 5.46 2.80
N LYS A 150 18.11 5.94 3.60
CA LYS A 150 18.12 5.75 5.05
C LYS A 150 18.00 4.27 5.39
N LEU A 151 17.07 3.57 4.76
CA LEU A 151 16.84 2.14 4.98
C LEU A 151 18.06 1.30 4.57
N LYS A 152 18.68 1.57 3.41
CA LYS A 152 19.93 0.94 2.95
C LYS A 152 21.10 1.15 3.92
N SER A 153 21.13 2.31 4.58
CA SER A 153 22.12 2.60 5.64
C SER A 153 21.80 1.98 7.00
N GLN A 154 20.84 1.05 7.07
CA GLN A 154 20.36 0.39 8.29
C GLN A 154 19.79 1.33 9.36
N LYS A 155 19.39 2.55 8.97
CA LYS A 155 18.70 3.48 9.87
C LYS A 155 17.24 3.05 10.02
N THR A 156 16.73 3.21 11.25
CA THR A 156 15.30 3.10 11.52
C THR A 156 14.59 4.35 11.01
N VAL A 157 13.45 4.16 10.35
CA VAL A 157 12.55 5.22 9.92
C VAL A 157 11.21 5.00 10.61
N GLU A 158 10.78 5.98 11.40
CA GLU A 158 9.46 5.97 12.04
C GLU A 158 8.39 6.37 11.02
N VAL A 159 7.23 5.71 11.10
CA VAL A 159 6.09 5.94 10.23
C VAL A 159 4.80 5.85 11.02
N ASP A 160 3.82 6.68 10.67
CA ASP A 160 2.45 6.61 11.13
C ASP A 160 1.56 5.92 10.09
N PHE A 161 1.11 4.71 10.39
CA PHE A 161 0.29 3.91 9.48
C PHE A 161 -1.20 4.03 9.82
N GLY A 162 -2.01 4.43 8.84
CA GLY A 162 -3.47 4.52 8.98
C GLY A 162 -4.15 3.14 8.94
N ILE A 163 -4.92 2.82 9.97
CA ILE A 163 -5.68 1.56 10.08
C ILE A 163 -7.17 1.87 10.10
N PHE A 164 -7.88 1.45 9.05
CA PHE A 164 -9.30 1.71 8.86
C PHE A 164 -10.18 1.09 9.94
N GLU A 165 -9.92 -0.17 10.30
CA GLU A 165 -10.73 -0.92 11.27
C GLU A 165 -10.72 -0.32 12.67
N PHE A 166 -9.65 0.42 13.01
CA PHE A 166 -9.53 1.13 14.28
C PHE A 166 -9.72 2.64 14.16
N GLN A 167 -9.85 3.15 12.94
CA GLN A 167 -9.93 4.58 12.59
C GLN A 167 -8.84 5.41 13.32
N LYS A 168 -7.61 4.88 13.30
CA LYS A 168 -6.46 5.43 14.03
C LYS A 168 -5.22 5.38 13.15
N SER A 169 -4.27 6.24 13.49
CA SER A 169 -2.89 6.07 13.06
C SER A 169 -2.10 5.36 14.16
N ILE A 170 -1.25 4.40 13.78
CA ILE A 170 -0.35 3.69 14.69
C ILE A 170 1.08 3.86 14.20
N SER A 171 1.99 4.18 15.12
CA SER A 171 3.40 4.39 14.80
C SER A 171 4.18 3.07 14.73
N PHE A 172 5.00 2.93 13.69
CA PHE A 172 5.86 1.79 13.44
C PHE A 172 7.29 2.23 13.14
N ASP A 173 8.24 1.36 13.46
CA ASP A 173 9.64 1.44 13.09
C ASP A 173 9.89 0.55 11.87
N VAL A 174 10.38 1.15 10.78
CA VAL A 174 10.80 0.45 9.57
C VAL A 174 12.33 0.41 9.50
N LYS A 175 12.90 -0.77 9.29
CA LYS A 175 14.34 -0.93 9.11
C LYS A 175 14.69 -2.09 8.18
N GLN A 176 15.84 -2.00 7.55
CA GLN A 176 16.42 -3.14 6.82
C GLN A 176 16.84 -4.24 7.81
N THR A 177 16.61 -5.49 7.43
CA THR A 177 17.05 -6.66 8.20
C THR A 177 18.17 -7.40 7.48
N LYS A 178 18.89 -8.27 8.20
CA LYS A 178 19.91 -9.14 7.60
C LYS A 178 19.33 -10.44 7.02
N LYS A 179 18.01 -10.66 7.12
CA LYS A 179 17.36 -11.89 6.66
C LYS A 179 17.23 -11.83 5.14
N ILE A 180 18.17 -12.47 4.46
CA ILE A 180 18.16 -12.70 3.02
C ILE A 180 17.17 -13.83 2.75
N PHE A 181 16.13 -13.60 1.94
CA PHE A 181 15.43 -14.70 1.30
C PHE A 181 16.32 -15.26 0.18
N LYS A 182 16.37 -16.59 0.09
CA LYS A 182 17.31 -17.36 -0.73
C LYS A 182 17.08 -17.16 -2.24
N ASP A 183 18.18 -17.32 -2.99
CA ASP A 183 18.29 -17.58 -4.43
C ASP A 183 17.43 -16.70 -5.36
N GLY A 184 17.94 -15.51 -5.71
CA GLY A 184 17.26 -14.60 -6.64
C GLY A 184 18.03 -13.28 -6.84
N PRO A 185 17.46 -12.32 -7.60
CA PRO A 185 17.99 -10.96 -7.65
C PRO A 185 18.08 -10.37 -6.23
N GLU A 186 19.10 -9.55 -5.97
CA GLU A 186 19.35 -8.98 -4.65
C GLU A 186 18.20 -8.06 -4.24
N LEU A 187 17.29 -8.56 -3.38
CA LEU A 187 16.21 -7.77 -2.79
C LEU A 187 16.64 -7.16 -1.46
N ILE A 188 16.03 -6.03 -1.08
CA ILE A 188 16.24 -5.41 0.23
C ILE A 188 15.14 -5.88 1.19
N PRO A 189 15.48 -6.71 2.19
CA PRO A 189 14.50 -7.18 3.17
C PRO A 189 14.28 -6.10 4.24
N LEU A 190 13.03 -5.70 4.41
CA LEU A 190 12.59 -4.71 5.38
C LEU A 190 11.67 -5.34 6.42
N GLN A 191 11.71 -4.79 7.63
CA GLN A 191 10.81 -5.14 8.72
C GLN A 191 10.15 -3.87 9.25
N MET A 192 8.83 -3.93 9.42
CA MET A 192 8.02 -2.91 10.08
C MET A 192 7.43 -3.49 11.37
N LYS A 193 7.71 -2.84 12.51
CA LYS A 193 7.28 -3.24 13.85
C LYS A 193 6.63 -2.08 14.57
N LEU A 194 5.66 -2.32 15.45
CA LEU A 194 5.14 -1.25 16.30
C LEU A 194 6.28 -0.56 17.06
N SER A 195 6.25 0.77 17.19
CA SER A 195 7.26 1.53 17.95
C SER A 195 7.05 1.46 19.47
N SER A 196 5.95 0.83 19.93
CA SER A 196 5.63 0.68 21.35
C SER A 196 6.07 -0.67 21.91
N LEU A 197 6.04 -0.82 23.25
CA LEU A 197 6.30 -2.09 23.95
C LEU A 197 5.32 -3.21 23.56
N LEU A 198 4.16 -2.86 22.98
CA LEU A 198 3.20 -3.84 22.47
C LEU A 198 3.75 -4.64 21.28
N SER A 199 4.84 -4.17 20.65
CA SER A 199 5.55 -4.90 19.60
C SER A 199 6.06 -6.29 20.00
N LEU A 200 6.12 -6.60 21.30
CA LEU A 200 6.43 -7.94 21.80
C LEU A 200 5.30 -8.96 21.58
N PHE A 201 4.07 -8.49 21.36
CA PHE A 201 2.87 -9.32 21.20
C PHE A 201 2.28 -9.27 19.78
N VAL A 202 2.81 -8.41 18.91
CA VAL A 202 2.33 -8.23 17.54
C VAL A 202 3.44 -8.62 16.58
N ASP A 203 3.13 -9.54 15.68
CA ASP A 203 4.08 -9.97 14.67
C ASP A 203 4.46 -8.81 13.73
N PRO A 204 5.75 -8.71 13.36
CA PRO A 204 6.20 -7.72 12.40
C PRO A 204 5.59 -7.96 11.01
N LEU A 205 5.40 -6.87 10.27
CA LEU A 205 5.20 -6.95 8.83
C LEU A 205 6.58 -7.01 8.17
N LEU A 206 6.73 -7.88 7.17
CA LEU A 206 7.98 -8.07 6.44
C LEU A 206 7.76 -7.78 4.97
N PHE A 207 8.69 -7.06 4.36
CA PHE A 207 8.62 -6.67 2.96
C PHE A 207 9.95 -6.94 2.28
N GLU A 208 9.92 -7.18 0.97
CA GLU A 208 11.10 -7.18 0.14
C GLU A 208 10.88 -6.21 -1.02
N ILE A 209 11.86 -5.35 -1.26
CA ILE A 209 11.82 -4.40 -2.37
C ILE A 209 12.98 -4.61 -3.33
N ASP A 210 12.71 -4.30 -4.59
CA ASP A 210 13.74 -4.18 -5.62
C ASP A 210 14.61 -2.94 -5.33
N PRO A 211 15.96 -3.07 -5.28
CA PRO A 211 16.86 -1.99 -4.88
C PRO A 211 16.98 -0.86 -5.91
N ALA A 212 16.62 -1.11 -7.17
CA ALA A 212 16.71 -0.17 -8.28
C ALA A 212 15.43 0.65 -8.43
N THR A 213 14.27 -0.01 -8.27
CA THR A 213 12.95 0.62 -8.48
C THR A 213 12.24 1.00 -7.18
N ALA A 214 12.71 0.49 -6.03
CA ALA A 214 12.04 0.57 -4.73
C ALA A 214 10.63 -0.05 -4.72
N MET A 215 10.28 -0.84 -5.73
CA MET A 215 8.99 -1.50 -5.82
C MET A 215 8.92 -2.70 -4.89
N LEU A 216 7.75 -2.91 -4.30
CA LEU A 216 7.43 -4.06 -3.47
C LEU A 216 7.38 -5.33 -4.33
N VAL A 217 8.17 -6.33 -3.97
CA VAL A 217 8.22 -7.64 -4.65
C VAL A 217 7.53 -8.70 -3.79
N HIS A 218 7.70 -8.60 -2.47
CA HIS A 218 7.08 -9.52 -1.51
C HIS A 218 6.59 -8.78 -0.27
N TYR A 219 5.46 -9.23 0.27
CA TYR A 219 4.87 -8.79 1.52
C TYR A 219 4.48 -10.00 2.34
N ARG A 220 4.78 -10.00 3.64
CA ARG A 220 4.29 -10.98 4.61
C ARG A 220 3.67 -10.26 5.80
N GLY A 221 2.42 -10.59 6.09
CA GLY A 221 1.71 -10.10 7.26
C GLY A 221 0.21 -9.99 7.04
N ARG A 222 -0.44 -9.09 7.80
CA ARG A 222 -1.89 -8.87 7.74
C ARG A 222 -2.32 -8.42 6.36
N THR A 223 -3.31 -9.09 5.80
CA THR A 223 -3.90 -8.74 4.50
C THR A 223 -5.22 -7.99 4.70
N PRO A 224 -5.67 -7.19 3.71
CA PRO A 224 -6.95 -6.50 3.81
C PRO A 224 -8.15 -7.44 3.62
N VAL A 225 -7.95 -8.66 3.11
CA VAL A 225 -9.01 -9.66 2.94
C VAL A 225 -9.08 -10.64 4.10
N ARG A 226 -10.23 -11.28 4.26
CA ARG A 226 -10.50 -12.28 5.29
C ARG A 226 -10.60 -13.67 4.67
N LEU A 227 -10.19 -14.68 5.44
CA LEU A 227 -10.28 -16.07 5.04
C LEU A 227 -11.43 -16.75 5.77
N MET A 228 -12.25 -17.51 5.04
CA MET A 228 -13.31 -18.33 5.62
C MET A 228 -12.69 -19.53 6.35
N LYS A 229 -12.79 -19.56 7.68
CA LYS A 229 -12.33 -20.67 8.53
C LYS A 229 -13.49 -21.14 9.40
N LYS A 230 -13.83 -22.43 9.31
CA LYS A 230 -14.91 -23.05 10.10
C LYS A 230 -16.24 -22.26 10.05
N GLY A 231 -16.59 -21.73 8.87
CA GLY A 231 -17.81 -20.95 8.65
C GLY A 231 -17.80 -19.51 9.16
N LYS A 232 -16.65 -18.98 9.58
CA LYS A 232 -16.48 -17.58 9.98
C LYS A 232 -15.39 -16.90 9.15
N LEU A 233 -15.61 -15.63 8.82
CA LEU A 233 -14.59 -14.79 8.21
C LEU A 233 -13.62 -14.31 9.28
N GLU A 234 -12.38 -14.79 9.21
CA GLU A 234 -11.32 -14.42 10.14
C GLU A 234 -10.26 -13.56 9.46
N PRO A 235 -9.59 -12.66 10.21
CA PRO A 235 -8.42 -11.95 9.72
C PRO A 235 -7.39 -12.94 9.14
N PHE A 236 -6.82 -12.60 7.98
CA PHE A 236 -5.84 -13.43 7.29
C PHE A 236 -4.46 -12.76 7.30
N ASP A 237 -3.44 -13.51 7.72
CA ASP A 237 -2.03 -13.17 7.54
C ASP A 237 -1.46 -14.07 6.45
N GLY A 238 -0.80 -13.48 5.45
CA GLY A 238 -0.40 -14.18 4.23
C GLY A 238 0.91 -13.68 3.65
N ASP A 239 1.43 -14.45 2.70
CA ASP A 239 2.47 -14.04 1.77
C ASP A 239 1.84 -13.49 0.50
N ILE A 240 2.24 -12.30 0.06
CA ILE A 240 1.81 -11.68 -1.19
C ILE A 240 3.05 -11.46 -2.07
N TYR A 241 3.02 -11.97 -3.29
CA TYR A 241 4.09 -11.78 -4.27
C TYR A 241 3.57 -10.92 -5.40
N TYR A 242 4.32 -9.86 -5.73
CA TYR A 242 3.94 -8.88 -6.72
C TYR A 242 4.73 -9.06 -8.01
N GLU A 243 4.06 -8.87 -9.13
CA GLU A 243 4.65 -8.84 -10.46
C GLU A 243 4.03 -7.72 -11.31
N LEU A 244 4.83 -7.17 -12.23
CA LEU A 244 4.31 -6.27 -13.26
C LEU A 244 3.55 -7.09 -14.31
N LYS A 245 2.34 -6.65 -14.64
CA LYS A 245 1.57 -7.21 -15.75
C LYS A 245 2.18 -6.66 -17.05
N LYS A 246 2.84 -7.55 -17.80
CA LYS A 246 3.40 -7.25 -19.12
C LYS A 246 2.32 -7.05 -20.17
#